data_AF-A0A7X9KFX0-F1
#
_entry.id   AF-A0A7X9KFX0-F1
#
_cell.length_a   1.000
_cell.length_b   1.000
_cell.length_c   1.000
_cell.angle_alpha   90.00
_cell.angle_beta   90.00
_cell.angle_gamma   90.00
#
_symmetry.space_group_name_H-M   'P 1'
#
loop_
_entity.id
_entity.type
_entity.pdbx_description
1 polymer ?
#
loop_
_entity_poly.entity_id
_entity_poly.type
_entity_poly.pdbx_seq_one_letter_code
_entity_poly.pdbx_strand_id
1 'polypeptide(L)'
;GNWYELPFECLYHPGFDNLLAAGRMISSDGWAWDVTRVIPACAASGEAAGIAPALALRKEASLALMEIQTLQERIRKAGALLHREDA
;
A
#
# COMPACT_ATOMS: atom_id res chain seq x y z
N GLY A 1 15.11 4.69 15.30
CA GLY A 1 14.77 3.37 14.72
C GLY A 1 14.88 3.45 13.22
N ASN A 2 14.91 2.30 12.54
CA ASN A 2 14.84 2.26 11.08
C ASN A 2 13.38 2.49 10.65
N TRP A 3 13.19 3.23 9.57
CA TRP A 3 11.89 3.52 8.98
C TRP A 3 11.88 2.98 7.56
N TYR A 4 10.74 2.43 7.17
CA TYR A 4 10.56 1.83 5.86
C TYR A 4 9.22 2.28 5.30
N GLU A 5 9.21 2.56 4.01
CA GLU A 5 7.99 2.84 3.26
C GLU A 5 7.68 1.61 2.40
N LEU A 6 6.38 1.27 2.33
CA LEU A 6 5.92 0.17 1.49
C LEU A 6 5.50 0.72 0.14
N PRO A 7 6.17 0.33 -0.97
CA PRO A 7 5.69 0.65 -2.31
C PRO A 7 4.30 0.06 -2.51
N PHE A 8 3.36 0.83 -3.07
CA PHE A 8 1.99 0.31 -3.28
C PHE A 8 1.97 -0.86 -4.27
N GLU A 9 2.95 -0.91 -5.16
CA GLU A 9 3.18 -1.96 -6.14
C GLU A 9 3.41 -3.33 -5.53
N CYS A 10 3.81 -3.43 -4.26
CA CYS A 10 3.94 -4.73 -3.61
C CYS A 10 2.59 -5.36 -3.23
N LEU A 11 1.50 -4.58 -3.27
CA LEU A 11 0.14 -5.02 -2.89
C LEU A 11 -0.68 -5.52 -4.09
N TYR A 12 -0.33 -5.22 -5.33
CA TYR A 12 -1.13 -5.61 -6.50
C TYR A 12 -0.28 -6.28 -7.58
N HIS A 13 -0.94 -6.96 -8.50
CA HIS A 13 -0.30 -7.50 -9.70
C HIS A 13 -0.81 -6.78 -10.95
N PRO A 14 0.04 -6.25 -11.83
CA PRO A 14 -0.39 -5.41 -12.96
C PRO A 14 -1.22 -6.18 -14.02
N GLY A 15 -1.15 -7.52 -14.02
CA GLY A 15 -1.99 -8.36 -14.88
C GLY A 15 -3.38 -8.70 -14.33
N PHE A 16 -3.70 -8.26 -13.10
CA PHE A 16 -4.99 -8.55 -12.45
C PHE A 16 -5.53 -7.29 -11.76
N ASP A 17 -6.47 -6.61 -12.40
CA ASP A 17 -7.01 -5.32 -11.92
C ASP A 17 -7.88 -5.43 -10.65
N ASN A 18 -8.28 -6.65 -10.29
CA ASN A 18 -9.18 -6.94 -9.17
C ASN A 18 -8.53 -7.78 -8.06
N LEU A 19 -7.20 -7.91 -8.06
CA LEU A 19 -6.47 -8.74 -7.09
C LEU A 19 -5.45 -7.92 -6.32
N LEU A 20 -5.57 -7.93 -4.99
CA LEU A 20 -4.61 -7.35 -4.07
C LEU A 20 -4.22 -8.35 -2.97
N ALA A 21 -3.00 -8.21 -2.48
CA ALA A 21 -2.47 -8.87 -1.31
C ALA A 21 -2.13 -7.84 -0.23
N ALA A 22 -2.19 -8.24 1.04
CA ALA A 22 -1.81 -7.40 2.18
C ALA A 22 -1.10 -8.24 3.25
N GLY A 23 -0.28 -7.58 4.07
CA GLY A 23 0.51 -8.22 5.12
C GLY A 23 1.50 -9.26 4.60
N ARG A 24 1.49 -10.46 5.19
CA ARG A 24 2.50 -11.52 4.99
C ARG A 24 2.62 -12.05 3.56
N MET A 25 1.61 -11.82 2.73
CA MET A 25 1.50 -12.37 1.37
C MET A 25 1.82 -11.33 0.27
N ILE A 26 2.29 -10.13 0.65
CA ILE A 26 2.72 -9.12 -0.32
C ILE A 26 4.08 -9.46 -0.92
N SER A 27 4.34 -8.92 -2.11
CA SER A 27 5.62 -9.09 -2.79
C SER A 27 6.75 -8.53 -1.92
N SER A 28 7.73 -9.35 -1.57
CA SER A 28 8.86 -8.96 -0.73
C SER A 28 10.07 -9.81 -1.05
N ASP A 29 11.26 -9.23 -0.87
CA ASP A 29 12.54 -9.89 -1.08
C ASP A 29 13.46 -9.72 0.14
N GLY A 30 14.25 -10.75 0.42
CA GLY A 30 15.21 -10.78 1.53
C GLY A 30 14.64 -10.31 2.87
N TRP A 31 15.31 -9.32 3.48
CA TRP A 31 14.93 -8.78 4.79
C TRP A 31 13.60 -8.02 4.79
N ALA A 32 13.10 -7.60 3.63
CA ALA A 32 11.81 -6.92 3.56
C ALA A 32 10.68 -7.85 4.04
N TRP A 33 10.78 -9.16 3.81
CA TRP A 33 9.80 -10.14 4.30
C TRP A 33 9.67 -10.14 5.83
N ASP A 34 10.77 -9.96 6.55
CA ASP A 34 10.76 -9.89 8.03
C ASP A 34 10.06 -8.62 8.54
N VAL A 35 10.13 -7.53 7.79
CA VAL A 35 9.52 -6.25 8.15
C VAL A 35 8.06 -6.19 7.70
N THR A 36 7.72 -6.72 6.54
CA THR A 36 6.35 -6.64 6.00
C THR A 36 5.37 -7.55 6.75
N ARG A 37 5.88 -8.59 7.43
CA ARG A 37 5.08 -9.52 8.23
C ARG A 37 4.74 -9.06 9.65
N VAL A 38 5.34 -7.97 10.15
CA VAL A 38 5.00 -7.47 11.50
C VAL A 38 3.71 -6.66 11.50
N ILE A 39 3.10 -6.51 12.69
CA ILE A 39 1.78 -5.89 12.85
C ILE A 39 1.67 -4.51 12.18
N PRO A 40 2.63 -3.56 12.36
CA PRO A 40 2.49 -2.23 11.76
C PRO A 40 2.43 -2.27 10.24
N ALA A 41 3.28 -3.07 9.59
CA ALA A 41 3.29 -3.21 8.14
C ALA A 41 2.05 -3.94 7.60
N CYS A 42 1.55 -4.95 8.34
CA CYS A 42 0.29 -5.62 8.01
C CYS A 42 -0.92 -4.69 8.10
N ALA A 43 -0.96 -3.83 9.13
CA ALA A 43 -2.01 -2.83 9.29
C ALA A 43 -1.95 -1.79 8.15
N ALA A 44 -0.77 -1.22 7.87
CA ALA A 44 -0.58 -0.22 6.83
C ALA A 44 -0.94 -0.77 5.42
N SER A 45 -0.45 -1.96 5.08
CA SER A 45 -0.77 -2.59 3.79
C SER A 45 -2.26 -2.98 3.69
N GLY A 46 -2.89 -3.43 4.77
CA GLY A 46 -4.33 -3.70 4.81
C GLY A 46 -5.18 -2.44 4.59
N GLU A 47 -4.80 -1.31 5.19
CA GLU A 47 -5.46 -0.03 4.97
C GLU A 47 -5.37 0.41 3.51
N ALA A 48 -4.16 0.36 2.92
CA ALA A 48 -3.97 0.69 1.51
C ALA A 48 -4.77 -0.25 0.58
N ALA A 49 -4.75 -1.56 0.82
CA ALA A 49 -5.47 -2.55 0.04
C ALA A 49 -7.00 -2.42 0.14
N GLY A 50 -7.52 -1.90 1.25
CA GLY A 50 -8.95 -1.62 1.42
C GLY A 50 -9.40 -0.32 0.72
N ILE A 51 -8.57 0.72 0.75
CA ILE A 51 -8.92 2.05 0.19
C ILE A 51 -8.72 2.08 -1.33
N ALA A 52 -7.64 1.51 -1.84
CA ALA A 52 -7.25 1.64 -3.24
C ALA A 52 -8.33 1.18 -4.24
N PRO A 53 -8.98 0.01 -4.08
CA PRO A 53 -10.01 -0.44 -5.03
C PRO A 53 -11.19 0.51 -5.10
N ALA A 54 -11.60 1.09 -3.96
CA ALA A 54 -12.70 2.04 -3.92
C ALA A 54 -12.36 3.36 -4.66
N LEU A 55 -11.11 3.78 -4.64
CA LEU A 55 -10.64 4.95 -5.39
C LEU A 55 -10.50 4.64 -6.89
N ALA A 56 -9.90 3.49 -7.22
CA ALA A 56 -9.71 3.01 -8.58
C ALA A 56 -11.06 2.91 -9.33
N LEU A 57 -12.07 2.30 -8.69
CA LEU A 57 -13.43 2.19 -9.25
C LEU A 57 -14.10 3.55 -9.50
N ARG A 58 -13.90 4.54 -8.61
CA ARG A 58 -14.48 5.89 -8.77
C ARG A 58 -13.85 6.70 -9.91
N LYS A 59 -12.59 6.42 -10.22
CA LYS A 59 -11.83 7.09 -11.28
C LYS A 59 -11.81 6.29 -12.59
N GLU A 60 -12.53 5.17 -12.66
CA GLU A 60 -12.52 4.23 -13.80
C GLU A 60 -11.09 3.84 -14.24
N ALA A 61 -10.20 3.67 -13.27
CA ALA A 61 -8.79 3.37 -13.48
C ALA A 61 -8.42 2.01 -12.88
N SER A 62 -7.43 1.31 -13.46
CA SER A 62 -6.81 0.16 -12.82
C SER A 62 -5.92 0.58 -11.67
N LEU A 63 -5.60 -0.35 -10.77
CA LEU A 63 -4.66 -0.09 -9.65
C LEU A 63 -3.28 0.34 -10.15
N ALA A 64 -2.85 -0.19 -11.30
CA ALA A 64 -1.58 0.13 -11.93
C ALA A 64 -1.51 1.56 -12.51
N LEU A 65 -2.66 2.10 -12.92
CA LEU A 65 -2.76 3.45 -13.50
C LEU A 65 -3.32 4.46 -12.50
N MET A 66 -3.61 4.03 -11.27
CA MET A 66 -4.13 4.90 -10.23
C MET A 66 -3.05 5.90 -9.79
N GLU A 67 -3.44 7.17 -9.72
CA GLU A 67 -2.60 8.22 -9.15
C GLU A 67 -2.37 7.98 -7.66
N ILE A 68 -1.16 7.57 -7.31
CA ILE A 68 -0.79 7.18 -5.93
C ILE A 68 -1.05 8.29 -4.92
N GLN A 69 -0.93 9.56 -5.32
CA GLN A 69 -1.20 10.71 -4.46
C GLN A 69 -2.63 10.72 -3.93
N THR A 70 -3.60 10.25 -4.73
CA THR A 70 -5.00 10.15 -4.30
C THR A 70 -5.15 9.16 -3.14
N LEU A 71 -4.47 8.02 -3.22
CA LEU A 71 -4.44 7.02 -2.15
C LEU A 71 -3.75 7.58 -0.90
N GLN A 72 -2.57 8.18 -1.09
CA GLN A 72 -1.79 8.75 0.01
C GLN A 72 -2.56 9.85 0.75
N GLU A 73 -3.22 10.76 0.05
CA GLU A 73 -4.07 11.77 0.67
C GLU A 73 -5.21 11.16 1.48
N ARG A 74 -5.84 10.10 0.96
CA ARG A 74 -6.93 9.43 1.67
C ARG A 74 -6.46 8.77 2.96
N ILE A 75 -5.30 8.12 2.93
CA ILE A 75 -4.66 7.49 4.09
C ILE A 75 -4.19 8.56 5.11
N ARG A 76 -3.57 9.66 4.66
CA ARG A 76 -3.22 10.78 5.56
C ARG A 76 -4.44 11.39 6.25
N LYS A 77 -5.55 11.56 5.52
CA LYS A 77 -6.84 12.01 6.09
C LYS A 77 -7.42 11.05 7.13
N ALA A 78 -7.04 9.76 7.10
CA ALA A 78 -7.40 8.78 8.11
C ALA A 78 -6.47 8.81 9.35
N GLY A 79 -5.43 9.66 9.32
CA GLY A 79 -4.50 9.86 10.43
C GLY A 79 -3.23 9.00 10.38
N ALA A 80 -3.02 8.23 9.31
CA ALA A 80 -1.81 7.40 9.20
C ALA A 80 -0.61 8.20 8.66
N LEU A 81 0.58 7.81 9.12
CA LEU A 81 1.87 8.36 8.68
C LEU A 81 2.38 7.58 7.47
N LEU A 82 2.75 8.28 6.40
CA LEU A 82 3.24 7.67 5.15
C LEU A 82 4.71 7.96 4.87
N HIS A 83 5.11 9.21 5.07
CA HIS A 83 6.48 9.65 4.87
C HIS A 83 7.06 10.12 6.19
N ARG A 84 8.38 9.98 6.31
CA ARG A 84 9.12 10.65 7.37
C ARG A 84 9.25 12.14 7.04
N GLU A 85 8.99 13.02 8.00
CA GLU A 85 8.99 14.48 7.82
C GLU A 85 10.38 15.05 7.46
N ASP A 86 11.46 14.28 7.63
CA ASP A 86 12.85 14.67 7.42
C ASP A 86 13.54 13.95 6.23
N ALA A 87 12.77 13.29 5.35
CA ALA A 87 13.30 12.54 4.20
C ALA A 87 13.47 13.42 2.95
#